data_AF-A0A7C7LB62-F1
#
_entry.id   AF-A0A7C7LB62-F1
#
_cell.length_a   1.000
_cell.length_b   1.000
_cell.length_c   1.000
_cell.angle_alpha   90.00
_cell.angle_beta   90.00
_cell.angle_gamma   90.00
#
_symmetry.space_group_name_H-M   'P 1'
#
loop_
_entity.id
_entity.type
_entity.pdbx_description
1 polymer ?
#
loop_
_entity_poly.entity_id
_entity_poly.type
_entity_poly.pdbx_seq_one_letter_code
_entity_poly.pdbx_strand_id
1 'polypeptide(L)' 'MIKVTDSAKAQLEQELSKSDKPDNSFVRVGVKSGGCSGLSYMLEFDSTFKEGDQEFEDKGIKIVV' A
#
# COMPACT_ATOMS: atom_id res chain seq x y z
N MET A 1 -11.51 -4.41 6.96
CA MET A 1 -11.04 -5.50 6.08
C MET A 1 -10.63 -4.87 4.76
N ILE A 2 -9.34 -4.92 4.42
CA ILE A 2 -8.81 -4.47 3.13
C ILE A 2 -8.79 -5.69 2.21
N LYS A 3 -9.21 -5.53 0.96
CA LYS A 3 -9.18 -6.59 -0.05
C LYS A 3 -8.40 -6.13 -1.27
N VAL A 4 -7.58 -7.02 -1.80
CA VAL A 4 -6.75 -6.84 -2.97
C VAL A 4 -7.35 -7.67 -4.11
N THR A 5 -7.70 -7.01 -5.22
CA THR A 5 -8.13 -7.71 -6.43
C THR A 5 -6.94 -8.37 -7.10
N ASP A 6 -7.17 -9.40 -7.93
CA ASP A 6 -6.07 -10.07 -8.64
C ASP A 6 -5.35 -9.10 -9.60
N SER A 7 -6.10 -8.17 -10.20
CA SER A 7 -5.53 -7.09 -11.01
C SER A 7 -4.63 -6.15 -10.20
N ALA A 8 -5.03 -5.78 -8.98
CA ALA A 8 -4.22 -4.94 -8.11
C ALA A 8 -2.94 -5.66 -7.66
N LYS A 9 -3.04 -6.95 -7.31
CA LYS A 9 -1.88 -7.78 -6.99
C LYS A 9 -0.86 -7.79 -8.14
N ALA A 10 -1.32 -8.10 -9.36
CA ALA A 10 -0.43 -8.15 -10.53
C ALA A 10 0.25 -6.79 -10.79
N GLN A 11 -0.49 -5.69 -10.64
CA GLN A 11 0.07 -4.35 -10.78
C GLN A 11 1.13 -4.05 -9.71
N LEU A 12 0.88 -4.42 -8.45
CA LEU A 12 1.82 -4.20 -7.35
C LEU A 12 3.11 -5.00 -7.54
N GLU A 13 3.02 -6.27 -7.95
CA GLU A 13 4.18 -7.11 -8.29
C GLU A 13 4.97 -6.53 -9.46
N GLN A 14 4.28 -6.01 -10.47
CA GLN A 14 4.92 -5.35 -11.61
C GLN A 14 5.64 -4.05 -11.20
N GLU A 15 5.06 -3.24 -10.32
CA GLU A 15 5.68 -1.99 -9.86
C GLU A 15 6.84 -2.26 -8.89
N LEU A 16 6.76 -3.32 -8.07
CA LEU A 16 7.87 -3.78 -7.24
C LEU A 16 9.04 -4.29 -8.07
N SER A 17 8.78 -5.10 -9.10
CA SER A 17 9.86 -5.61 -9.99
C SER A 17 10.57 -4.53 -10.80
N LYS A 18 9.95 -3.37 -11.01
CA LYS A 18 10.57 -2.20 -11.66
C LYS A 18 11.30 -1.27 -10.69
N SER A 19 11.08 -1.43 -9.38
CA SER A 19 11.65 -0.56 -8.36
C SER A 19 12.84 -1.25 -7.68
N ASP A 20 13.92 -0.54 -7.37
CA ASP A 20 14.98 -1.02 -6.46
C ASP A 20 14.53 -0.99 -4.99
N LYS A 21 13.30 -1.45 -4.70
CA LYS A 21 12.76 -1.46 -3.34
C LYS A 21 13.14 -2.74 -2.60
N PRO A 22 13.30 -2.68 -1.27
CA PRO A 22 13.61 -3.85 -0.46
C PRO A 22 12.57 -4.97 -0.62
N ASP A 23 13.00 -6.23 -0.57
CA ASP A 23 12.12 -7.41 -0.67
C ASP A 23 11.03 -7.45 0.42
N ASN A 24 11.24 -6.76 1.56
CA ASN A 24 10.27 -6.68 2.65
C ASN A 24 9.27 -5.51 2.50
N SER A 25 9.18 -4.90 1.33
CA SER A 25 8.30 -3.75 1.09
C SER A 25 6.83 -4.16 1.16
N PHE A 26 6.01 -3.27 1.72
CA PHE A 26 4.57 -3.39 1.82
C PHE A 26 3.89 -2.13 1.28
N VAL A 27 2.58 -2.21 1.05
CA VAL A 27 1.79 -1.08 0.56
C VAL A 27 1.24 -0.29 1.74
N ARG A 28 1.57 0.99 1.85
CA ARG A 28 0.99 1.93 2.81
C ARG A 28 -0.17 2.68 2.19
N VAL A 29 -1.32 2.68 2.88
CA VAL A 29 -2.49 3.46 2.52
C VAL A 29 -2.56 4.71 3.39
N GLY A 30 -2.27 5.86 2.80
CA GLY A 30 -2.45 7.17 3.44
C GLY A 30 -3.74 7.85 3.02
N VAL A 31 -4.21 8.81 3.81
CA VAL A 31 -5.27 9.75 3.41
C VAL A 31 -4.66 11.13 3.30
N LYS A 32 -4.82 11.77 2.15
CA LYS A 32 -4.44 13.15 1.90
C LYS A 32 -5.69 14.01 1.78
N SER A 33 -5.68 15.16 2.46
CA SER A 33 -6.73 16.16 2.36
C SER A 33 -6.69 16.79 0.97
N GLY A 34 -7.69 16.49 0.14
CA GLY A 34 -7.85 17.00 -1.22
C GLY A 34 -8.80 18.19 -1.26
N GLY A 35 -8.29 19.38 -0.93
CA GLY A 35 -8.97 20.65 -1.17
C GLY A 35 -10.41 20.75 -0.65
N CYS A 36 -11.25 21.53 -1.33
CA CYS A 36 -12.54 22.02 -0.82
C CYS A 36 -13.62 20.94 -0.58
N SER A 37 -13.44 19.69 -1.01
CA SER A 37 -14.52 18.68 -0.89
C SER A 37 -14.08 17.20 -0.89
N GLY A 38 -12.78 16.86 -0.83
CA GLY A 38 -12.35 15.47 -1.08
C GLY A 38 -11.28 14.94 -0.14
N LEU A 39 -11.43 13.70 0.30
CA LEU A 39 -10.33 12.89 0.80
C LEU A 39 -9.78 12.07 -0.37
N SER A 40 -8.46 12.04 -0.53
CA SER A 40 -7.79 11.19 -1.51
C SER A 40 -6.96 10.14 -0.80
N TYR A 41 -7.07 8.89 -1.23
CA TYR A 41 -6.19 7.84 -0.76
C TYR A 41 -4.87 7.89 -1.53
N MET A 42 -3.77 7.69 -0.81
CA MET A 42 -2.44 7.55 -1.37
C MET A 42 -1.95 6.13 -1.10
N LEU A 43 -1.36 5.52 -2.12
CA LEU A 43 -0.75 4.20 -2.05
C LEU A 43 0.74 4.37 -2.30
N GLU A 44 1.56 4.00 -1.33
CA GLU A 44 3.01 4.09 -1.42
C GLU A 44 3.63 2.78 -0.99
N PHE A 45 4.79 2.43 -1.57
CA PHE A 45 5.55 1.30 -1.08
C PHE A 45 6.50 1.78 0.02
N ASP A 46 6.44 1.12 1.16
CA ASP A 46 7.24 1.44 2.34
C ASP A 46 7.84 0.14 2.88
N SER A 47 8.91 0.25 3.67
CA SER A 47 9.59 -0.87 4.33
C SER A 47 9.75 -0.65 5.83
N THR A 48 9.28 0.50 6.35
CA THR A 48 9.39 0.87 7.75
C THR A 48 8.01 0.98 8.39
N PHE A 49 7.76 0.17 9.41
CA PHE A 49 6.57 0.27 10.25
C PHE A 49 6.66 1.52 11.14
N LYS A 50 5.54 2.22 11.28
CA LYS A 50 5.37 3.40 12.13
C LYS A 50 4.50 3.05 13.33
N GLU A 51 4.63 3.83 14.39
CA GLU A 51 3.79 3.68 15.57
C GLU A 51 2.32 3.95 15.21
N GLY A 52 1.44 3.02 15.54
CA GLY A 52 0.01 3.09 15.22
C GLY A 52 -0.38 2.44 13.89
N ASP A 53 0.57 1.93 13.11
CA ASP A 53 0.26 1.21 11.86
C ASP A 53 -0.62 -0.02 12.14
N GLN A 54 -1.63 -0.21 11.30
CA GLN A 54 -2.40 -1.45 11.28
C GLN A 54 -2.00 -2.31 10.07
N GLU A 55 -1.42 -3.49 10.33
CA GLU A 55 -1.06 -4.44 9.29
C GLU A 55 -2.27 -5.27 8.85
N PHE A 56 -2.43 -5.41 7.54
CA PHE A 56 -3.39 -6.28 6.88
C PHE A 56 -2.66 -7.11 5.83
N GLU A 57 -3.07 -8.35 5.64
CA GLU A 57 -2.55 -9.22 4.57
C GLU A 57 -3.72 -9.74 3.74
N ASP A 58 -3.61 -9.61 2.41
CA ASP A 58 -4.53 -10.25 1.48
C ASP A 58 -3.79 -10.73 0.24
N LYS A 59 -4.05 -11.98 -0.16
CA LYS A 59 -3.41 -12.66 -1.32
C LYS A 59 -1.87 -12.63 -1.31
N GLY A 60 -1.26 -12.58 -0.13
CA GLY A 60 0.19 -12.50 0.08
C GLY A 60 0.76 -11.09 -0.07
N ILE A 61 -0.08 -10.07 -0.23
CA ILE A 61 0.31 -8.66 -0.23
C ILE A 61 0.09 -8.09 1.17
N LYS A 62 1.15 -7.51 1.73
CA LYS A 62 1.10 -6.78 3.00
C LYS A 62 0.68 -5.34 2.76
N ILE A 63 -0.30 -4.88 3.54
CA ILE A 63 -0.81 -3.51 3.54
C ILE A 63 -0.73 -2.95 4.95
N VAL A 64 -0.32 -1.69 5.07
CA VAL A 64 -0.40 -0.93 6.33
C VAL A 64 -1.23 0.32 6.15
N VAL A 65 -1.89 0.77 7.22
CA VAL A 65 -2.68 2.02 7.27
C VAL A 65 -2.21 2.85 8.44
#